data_AF-A0A978TU92-F1
#
_entry.id   AF-A0A978TU92-F1
#
_cell.length_a   1.000
_cell.length_b   1.000
_cell.length_c   1.000
_cell.angle_alpha   90.00
_cell.angle_beta   90.00
_cell.angle_gamma   90.00
#
_symmetry.space_group_name_H-M   'P 1'
#
loop_
_entity.id
_entity.type
_entity.pdbx_description
1 polymer ?
#
loop_
_entity_poly.entity_id
_entity_poly.type
_entity_poly.pdbx_seq_one_letter_code
_entity_poly.pdbx_strand_id
1 'polypeptide(L)' 'MPRQPTLSFDRGTLILHPPPRGKGWVEYATWDDRIEKFRIRAIDYRPLVECLRSEETAFADNAQGFEALEL' A
#
# COMPACT_ATOMS: atom_id res chain seq x y z
N MET A 1 4.44 7.58 -19.21
CA MET A 1 3.22 7.82 -18.40
C MET A 1 3.52 7.32 -16.98
N PRO A 2 3.30 8.11 -15.91
CA PRO A 2 3.56 7.64 -14.55
C PRO A 2 2.66 6.44 -14.27
N ARG A 3 3.26 5.32 -13.87
CA ARG A 3 2.53 4.10 -13.49
C ARG A 3 1.72 4.42 -12.24
N GLN A 4 0.43 4.08 -12.22
CA GLN A 4 -0.42 4.29 -11.06
C GLN A 4 0.11 3.44 -9.88
N PRO A 5 0.34 4.04 -8.70
CA PRO A 5 0.73 3.32 -7.48
C PRO A 5 -0.27 2.21 -7.21
N THR A 6 0.19 0.98 -7.02
CA THR A 6 -0.68 -0.15 -6.68
C THR A 6 -0.32 -0.63 -5.29
N LEU A 7 -1.34 -0.75 -4.44
CA LEU A 7 -1.27 -1.34 -3.12
C LEU A 7 -1.74 -2.80 -3.23
N SER A 8 -0.86 -3.75 -2.92
CA SER A 8 -1.15 -5.19 -3.00
C SER A 8 -0.84 -5.88 -1.68
N PHE A 9 -1.60 -6.90 -1.31
CA PHE A 9 -1.31 -7.71 -0.13
C PHE A 9 -0.32 -8.86 -0.45
N ASP A 10 0.69 -9.04 0.39
CA ASP A 10 1.69 -10.11 0.33
C ASP A 10 1.95 -10.66 1.74
N ARG A 11 1.35 -11.82 2.05
CA ARG A 11 1.62 -12.64 3.25
C ARG A 11 1.75 -11.86 4.57
N GLY A 12 0.78 -10.99 4.87
CA GLY A 12 0.75 -10.18 6.10
C GLY A 12 1.42 -8.81 5.99
N THR A 13 1.96 -8.49 4.81
CA THR A 13 2.45 -7.16 4.45
C THR A 13 1.69 -6.62 3.25
N LEU A 14 1.81 -5.32 3.01
CA LEU A 14 1.33 -4.64 1.83
C LEU A 14 2.54 -4.17 1.05
N ILE A 15 2.47 -4.29 -0.27
CA ILE A 15 3.48 -3.78 -1.19
C ILE A 15 2.86 -2.58 -1.88
N LEU A 16 3.52 -1.42 -1.76
CA LEU A 16 3.11 -0.20 -2.44
C LEU A 16 4.13 0.11 -3.52
N HIS A 17 3.74 -0.13 -4.77
CA HIS A 17 4.63 0.11 -5.91
C HIS A 17 3.86 0.44 -7.18
N PRO A 18 4.31 1.42 -7.99
CA PRO A 18 5.40 2.37 -7.72
C PRO A 18 5.08 3.34 -6.56
N PRO A 19 6.09 4.03 -5.99
CA PRO A 19 5.87 5.00 -4.92
C PRO A 19 4.90 6.13 -5.37
N PRO A 20 3.84 6.42 -4.59
CA PRO A 20 2.93 7.52 -4.86
C PRO A 20 3.58 8.90 -4.75
N ARG A 21 2.89 9.92 -5.27
CA ARG A 21 3.33 11.32 -5.17
C ARG A 21 3.25 11.88 -3.75
N GLY A 22 2.32 11.40 -2.93
CA GLY A 22 2.22 11.75 -1.51
C GLY A 22 3.47 11.31 -0.73
N LYS A 23 3.65 11.84 0.48
CA LYS A 23 4.78 11.47 1.35
C LYS A 23 4.33 10.77 2.64
N GLY A 24 3.04 10.86 3.00
CA GLY A 24 2.57 10.28 4.25
C GLY A 24 2.67 8.76 4.29
N TRP A 25 2.60 8.07 3.15
CA TRP A 25 2.84 6.62 3.10
C TRP A 25 4.25 6.19 3.54
N VAL A 26 5.24 7.10 3.51
CA VAL A 26 6.64 6.81 3.85
C VAL A 26 6.80 6.47 5.34
N GLU A 27 5.95 7.03 6.22
CA GLU A 27 6.01 6.72 7.66
C GLU A 27 5.59 5.27 7.98
N TYR A 28 4.79 4.66 7.10
CA TYR A 28 4.31 3.28 7.23
C TYR A 28 5.19 2.29 6.46
N ALA A 29 5.99 2.78 5.51
CA ALA A 29 6.74 1.97 4.57
C ALA A 29 8.18 1.74 5.02
N THR A 30 8.62 0.49 4.88
CA THR A 30 10.01 0.08 5.04
C THR A 30 10.55 -0.42 3.72
N TRP A 31 11.74 0.02 3.32
CA TRP A 31 12.42 -0.52 2.15
C TRP A 31 12.84 -1.96 2.42
N ASP A 32 12.40 -2.89 1.58
CA ASP A 32 12.84 -4.27 1.62
C ASP A 32 13.76 -4.56 0.43
N ASP A 33 15.05 -4.69 0.73
CA ASP A 33 16.11 -4.88 -0.25
C ASP A 33 15.99 -6.20 -1.03
N ARG A 34 15.30 -7.21 -0.48
CA ARG A 34 15.18 -8.54 -1.10
C ARG A 34 14.23 -8.53 -2.30
N ILE A 35 13.33 -7.57 -2.36
CA ILE A 35 12.34 -7.41 -3.43
C ILE A 35 12.39 -6.03 -4.10
N GLU A 36 13.34 -5.19 -3.68
CA GLU A 36 13.53 -3.81 -4.14
C GLU A 36 12.23 -2.98 -4.13
N LYS A 37 11.41 -3.16 -3.07
CA LYS A 37 10.10 -2.52 -2.94
C LYS A 37 9.82 -2.10 -1.51
N PHE A 38 8.87 -1.19 -1.38
CA PHE A 38 8.34 -0.75 -0.09
C PHE A 38 7.34 -1.76 0.45
N ARG A 39 7.63 -2.29 1.63
CA ARG A 39 6.70 -3.08 2.43
C ARG A 39 6.09 -2.24 3.54
N ILE A 40 4.80 -2.42 3.74
CA ILE A 40 4.03 -1.81 4.82
C ILE A 40 3.39 -2.96 5.59
N ARG A 41 3.21 -2.85 6.91
CA ARG A 41 2.55 -3.92 7.66
C ARG A 41 1.05 -3.92 7.33
N ALA A 42 0.42 -5.09 7.18
CA ALA A 42 -1.00 -5.15 6.86
C ALA A 42 -1.91 -4.49 7.91
N ILE A 43 -1.49 -4.46 9.18
CA ILE A 43 -2.20 -3.75 10.26
C ILE A 43 -2.31 -2.25 10.01
N ASP A 44 -1.34 -1.67 9.28
CA ASP A 44 -1.31 -0.25 8.95
C ASP A 44 -2.11 0.07 7.67
N TYR A 45 -2.83 -0.91 7.10
CA TYR A 45 -3.64 -0.71 5.88
C TYR A 45 -4.59 0.48 6.00
N ARG A 46 -5.38 0.52 7.07
CA ARG A 46 -6.39 1.56 7.28
C ARG A 46 -5.77 2.96 7.39
N PRO A 47 -4.82 3.22 8.32
CA PRO A 47 -4.22 4.55 8.42
C PRO A 47 -3.46 4.95 7.14
N LEU A 48 -2.83 3.99 6.44
CA LEU A 48 -2.20 4.24 5.14
C LEU A 48 -3.21 4.70 4.09
N VAL A 49 -4.33 4.00 3.94
CA VAL A 49 -5.37 4.33 2.95
C VAL A 49 -6.01 5.69 3.27
N GLU A 50 -6.28 5.97 4.54
CA GLU A 50 -6.80 7.27 4.97
C GLU A 50 -5.81 8.40 4.65
N CYS A 51 -4.52 8.17 4.90
CA CYS A 51 -3.45 9.10 4.56
C CYS A 51 -3.39 9.37 3.04
N LEU A 52 -3.33 8.33 2.21
CA LEU A 52 -3.30 8.45 0.76
C LEU A 52 -4.54 9.16 0.18
N ARG A 53 -5.72 8.89 0.75
CA ARG A 53 -6.97 9.57 0.35
C ARG A 53 -6.99 11.04 0.79
N SER A 54 -6.50 11.33 1.99
CA SER A 54 -6.36 12.69 2.51
C SER A 54 -5.38 13.52 1.66
N GLU A 55 -4.30 12.90 1.17
CA GLU A 55 -3.35 13.50 0.23
C GLU A 55 -3.85 13.54 -1.23
N GLU A 56 -5.13 13.22 -1.50
CA GLU A 56 -5.73 13.13 -2.83
C GLU A 56 -4.88 12.31 -3.84
N THR A 57 -4.17 11.32 -3.32
CA THR A 57 -3.22 10.54 -4.09
C THR A 57 -3.98 9.43 -4.82
N ALA A 58 -3.86 9.40 -6.15
CA ALA A 58 -4.42 8.32 -6.95
C ALA A 58 -3.58 7.05 -6.77
N PHE A 59 -4.20 5.97 -6.28
CA PHE A 59 -3.62 4.63 -6.19
C PHE A 59 -4.68 3.58 -6.53
N ALA A 60 -4.23 2.39 -6.94
CA ALA A 60 -5.07 1.21 -7.14
C ALA A 60 -4.98 0.33 -5.89
N ASP A 61 -6.12 0.02 -5.28
CA ASP A 61 -6.20 -0.85 -4.11
C ASP A 61 -6.51 -2.29 -4.54
N ASN A 62 -5.45 -3.09 -4.69
CA ASN A 62 -5.53 -4.53 -4.90
C ASN A 62 -5.25 -5.32 -3.61
N ALA A 63 -5.11 -4.63 -2.47
CA ALA A 63 -4.99 -5.24 -1.15
C ALA A 63 -6.37 -5.52 -0.54
N GLN A 64 -7.40 -4.85 -1.04
CA GLN A 64 -8.82 -5.10 -0.77
C GLN A 64 -9.34 -6.45 -1.28
N GLY A 65 -8.46 -7.45 -1.43
CA GLY A 65 -8.81 -8.87 -1.59
C GLY A 65 -9.52 -9.40 -0.35
N PHE A 66 -10.69 -8.82 -0.07
CA PHE A 66 -11.68 -9.28 0.86
C PHE A 66 -12.27 -10.53 0.23
N GLU A 67 -11.58 -11.66 0.35
CA GLU A 67 -12.29 -12.94 0.36
C GLU A 67 -13.21 -12.86 1.57
N ALA A 68 -14.52 -12.77 1.33
CA ALA A 68 -15.49 -12.90 2.40
C ALA A 68 -15.19 -14.23 3.09
N LEU A 69 -14.70 -14.16 4.34
CA LEU A 69 -14.53 -15.34 5.15
C LEU A 69 -15.95 -15.84 5.43
N GLU A 70 -16.42 -16.83 4.65
CA GLU A 70 -17.58 -17.62 5.00
C GLU A 70 -17.20 -18.39 6.28
N LEU A 71 -17.61 -17.82 7.43
CA LEU A 71 -17.51 -18.42 8.76
C LEU A 71 -18.69 -19.36 9.01
#